data_AF-A0A8B6D2S8-F1
#
_entry.id   AF-A0A8B6D2S8-F1
#
_cell.length_a   1.000
_cell.length_b   1.000
_cell.length_c   1.000
_cell.angle_alpha   90.00
_cell.angle_beta   90.00
_cell.angle_gamma   90.00
#
_symmetry.space_group_name_H-M   'P 1'
#
loop_
_entity.id
_entity.type
_entity.pdbx_description
1 polymer ?
#
loop_
_entity_poly.entity_id
_entity_poly.type
_entity_poly.pdbx_seq_one_letter_code
_entity_poly.pdbx_strand_id
1 'polypeptide(L)'
;MGEVQEQLVEWLTKIDKSGLPGRYKAWIYQHGVLPRILWPLLVYEFPLSKVEALERKISACLRRWLGVPRSFSSSGLYSTGTKLQLPMKALTEEYKVTKTRQVMTLRDSKDAKVRGAKVKIRTGRKWKAEEAVKEAETRLKHSVIVGVTAVGRQGFGMTTKPRWDTANEKGRRELVQQEIRQMEEDSRNVKAVGMKQQGSWLN
;
A
#
# COMPACT_ATOMS: atom_id res chain seq x y z
N MET A 1 5.04 0.00 -21.95
CA MET A 1 5.57 0.28 -20.58
C MET A 1 6.09 1.71 -20.44
N GLY A 2 6.78 2.27 -21.45
CA GLY A 2 7.18 3.69 -21.46
C GLY A 2 6.00 4.66 -21.36
N GLU A 3 4.90 4.35 -22.04
CA GLU A 3 3.70 5.19 -22.09
C GLU A 3 3.11 5.55 -20.72
N VAL A 4 2.91 4.58 -19.81
CA VAL A 4 2.37 4.85 -18.45
C VAL A 4 3.32 5.74 -17.64
N GLN A 5 4.63 5.54 -17.82
CA GLN A 5 5.63 6.38 -17.16
C GLN A 5 5.64 7.80 -17.73
N GLU A 6 5.54 7.95 -19.05
CA GLU A 6 5.47 9.23 -19.73
C GLU A 6 4.21 10.01 -19.34
N GLN A 7 3.05 9.36 -19.34
CA GLN A 7 1.80 9.93 -18.88
C GLN A 7 1.88 10.40 -17.42
N LEU A 8 2.45 9.58 -16.52
CA LEU A 8 2.64 9.98 -15.14
C LEU A 8 3.53 11.23 -15.04
N VAL A 9 4.66 11.26 -15.76
CA VAL A 9 5.58 12.39 -15.75
C VAL A 9 4.88 13.64 -16.29
N GLU A 10 4.09 13.51 -17.35
CA GLU A 10 3.30 14.60 -17.92
C GLU A 10 2.29 15.16 -16.90
N TRP A 11 1.52 14.29 -16.23
CA TRP A 11 0.57 14.71 -15.21
C TRP A 11 1.25 15.40 -14.02
N LEU A 12 2.36 14.84 -13.52
CA LEU A 12 3.14 15.45 -12.45
C LEU A 12 3.71 16.82 -12.87
N THR A 13 4.14 16.96 -14.13
CA THR A 13 4.65 18.24 -14.66
C THR A 13 3.55 19.29 -14.77
N LYS A 14 2.35 18.90 -15.22
CA LYS A 14 1.17 19.78 -15.27
C LYS A 14 0.78 20.26 -13.87
N ILE A 15 0.81 19.36 -12.88
CA ILE A 15 0.54 19.72 -11.48
C ILE A 15 1.64 20.64 -10.94
N ASP A 16 2.91 20.40 -11.28
CA ASP A 16 4.00 21.26 -10.79
C ASP A 16 3.86 22.70 -11.33
N LYS A 17 3.38 22.85 -12.57
CA LYS A 17 3.20 24.14 -13.25
C LYS A 17 1.88 24.86 -12.92
N SER A 18 0.95 24.26 -12.17
CA SER A 18 -0.40 24.80 -11.98
C SER A 18 -0.50 26.05 -11.08
N GLY A 19 0.62 26.59 -10.58
CA GLY A 19 0.65 27.73 -9.65
C GLY A 19 0.03 27.45 -8.26
N LEU A 20 -0.51 26.25 -8.04
CA LEU A 20 -1.20 25.90 -6.80
C LEU A 20 -0.23 25.78 -5.62
N PRO A 21 -0.67 26.13 -4.39
CA PRO A 21 0.06 25.79 -3.19
C PRO A 21 0.33 24.29 -3.08
N GLY A 22 1.48 23.94 -2.51
CA GLY A 22 1.98 22.57 -2.44
C GLY A 22 1.02 21.53 -1.84
N ARG A 23 0.26 21.92 -0.82
CA ARG A 23 -0.78 21.09 -0.20
C ARG A 23 -1.86 20.63 -1.20
N TYR A 24 -2.28 21.52 -2.10
CA TYR A 24 -3.29 21.20 -3.10
C TYR A 24 -2.71 20.33 -4.22
N LYS A 25 -1.44 20.52 -4.58
CA LYS A 25 -0.73 19.62 -5.51
C LYS A 25 -0.66 18.18 -4.97
N ALA A 26 -0.30 18.03 -3.68
CA ALA A 26 -0.29 16.74 -3.01
C ALA A 26 -1.69 16.11 -2.93
N TRP A 27 -2.71 16.92 -2.66
CA TRP A 27 -4.11 16.48 -2.68
C TRP A 27 -4.55 15.98 -4.07
N ILE A 28 -4.24 16.72 -5.14
CA ILE A 28 -4.53 16.32 -6.52
C ILE A 28 -3.81 15.01 -6.88
N TYR A 29 -2.57 14.84 -6.43
CA TYR A 29 -1.90 13.56 -6.59
C TYR A 29 -2.67 12.44 -5.89
N GLN A 30 -2.99 12.62 -4.62
CA GLN A 30 -3.60 11.60 -3.76
C GLN A 30 -4.98 11.15 -4.26
N HIS A 31 -5.81 12.09 -4.73
CA HIS A 31 -7.20 11.83 -5.10
C HIS A 31 -7.47 11.82 -6.61
N GLY A 32 -6.56 12.36 -7.42
CA GLY A 32 -6.70 12.38 -8.88
C GLY A 32 -5.73 11.44 -9.58
N VAL A 33 -4.42 11.68 -9.40
CA VAL A 33 -3.38 10.94 -10.14
C VAL A 33 -3.27 9.49 -9.67
N LEU A 34 -3.28 9.26 -8.36
CA LEU A 34 -3.06 7.94 -7.78
C LEU A 34 -4.15 6.92 -8.22
N PRO A 35 -5.46 7.21 -8.12
CA PRO A 35 -6.49 6.32 -8.67
C PRO A 35 -6.33 6.09 -10.18
N ARG A 36 -5.97 7.14 -10.92
CA ARG A 36 -5.82 7.07 -12.39
C ARG A 36 -4.67 6.17 -12.83
N ILE A 37 -3.52 6.21 -12.14
CA ILE A 37 -2.38 5.35 -12.47
C ILE A 37 -2.57 3.91 -11.96
N LEU A 38 -3.35 3.70 -10.90
CA LEU A 38 -3.61 2.35 -10.41
C LEU A 38 -4.38 1.49 -11.41
N TRP A 39 -5.24 2.09 -12.23
CA TRP A 39 -5.99 1.37 -13.26
C TRP A 39 -5.10 0.64 -14.30
N PRO A 40 -4.18 1.31 -15.04
CA PRO A 40 -3.29 0.61 -15.95
C PRO A 40 -2.36 -0.37 -15.22
N LEU A 41 -1.94 -0.06 -14.00
CA LEU A 41 -1.13 -0.99 -13.20
C LEU A 41 -1.89 -2.26 -12.81
N LEU A 42 -3.21 -2.17 -12.61
CA LEU A 42 -4.09 -3.30 -12.35
C LEU A 42 -4.26 -4.17 -13.59
N VAL A 43 -4.59 -3.55 -14.73
CA VAL A 43 -4.93 -4.26 -15.98
C VAL A 43 -3.72 -4.99 -16.57
N TYR A 44 -2.55 -4.35 -16.61
CA TYR A 44 -1.37 -4.92 -17.23
C TYR A 44 -0.46 -5.67 -16.24
N GLU A 45 0.38 -6.55 -16.77
CA GLU A 45 1.43 -7.24 -16.03
C GLU A 45 2.61 -6.30 -15.78
N PHE A 46 2.71 -5.74 -14.58
CA PHE A 46 3.81 -4.85 -14.18
C PHE A 46 4.73 -5.52 -13.14
N PRO A 47 6.05 -5.52 -13.34
CA PRO A 47 6.96 -5.95 -12.28
C PRO A 47 7.05 -4.88 -11.19
N LEU A 48 7.10 -5.30 -9.92
CA LEU A 48 7.18 -4.38 -8.76
C LEU A 48 8.36 -3.39 -8.87
N SER A 49 9.49 -3.81 -9.42
CA SER A 49 10.68 -2.95 -9.60
C SER A 49 10.41 -1.70 -10.45
N LYS A 50 9.47 -1.77 -11.39
CA LYS A 50 9.08 -0.61 -12.22
C LYS A 50 8.16 0.32 -11.44
N VAL A 51 7.23 -0.24 -10.66
CA VAL A 51 6.36 0.54 -9.77
C VAL A 51 7.20 1.33 -8.75
N GLU A 52 8.25 0.72 -8.19
CA GLU A 52 9.21 1.40 -7.31
C GLU A 52 9.94 2.56 -8.02
N ALA A 53 10.29 2.40 -9.30
CA ALA A 53 10.90 3.49 -10.06
C ALA A 53 9.94 4.67 -10.28
N LEU A 54 8.65 4.39 -10.50
CA LEU A 54 7.61 5.41 -10.58
C LEU A 54 7.42 6.11 -9.23
N GLU A 55 7.36 5.34 -8.14
CA GLU A 55 7.22 5.88 -6.78
C GLU A 55 8.39 6.80 -6.41
N ARG A 56 9.63 6.49 -6.82
CA ARG A 56 10.78 7.38 -6.58
C ARG A 56 10.59 8.77 -7.22
N LYS A 57 10.05 8.82 -8.45
CA LYS A 57 9.75 10.08 -9.14
C LYS A 57 8.63 10.84 -8.42
N ILE A 58 7.55 10.14 -8.07
CA ILE A 58 6.43 10.70 -7.30
C ILE A 58 6.92 11.26 -5.96
N SER A 59 7.71 10.50 -5.21
CA SER A 59 8.24 10.90 -3.90
C SER A 59 9.11 12.16 -4.01
N ALA A 60 9.85 12.33 -5.12
CA ALA A 60 10.64 13.54 -5.35
C ALA A 60 9.74 14.77 -5.57
N CYS A 61 8.66 14.64 -6.35
CA CYS A 61 7.67 15.68 -6.54
C CYS A 61 6.92 16.01 -5.24
N LEU A 62 6.48 14.99 -4.49
CA LEU A 62 5.77 15.17 -3.23
C LEU A 62 6.61 15.91 -2.19
N ARG A 63 7.90 15.55 -2.03
CA ARG A 63 8.80 16.28 -1.12
C ARG A 63 8.93 17.75 -1.51
N ARG A 64 9.09 18.03 -2.81
CA ARG A 64 9.19 19.41 -3.34
C ARG A 64 7.90 20.19 -3.07
N TRP A 65 6.74 19.60 -3.32
CA TRP A 65 5.45 20.27 -3.12
C TRP A 65 5.16 20.51 -1.65
N LEU A 66 5.46 19.54 -0.78
CA LEU A 66 5.22 19.68 0.66
C LEU A 66 6.28 20.55 1.37
N GLY A 67 7.31 21.03 0.67
CA GLY A 67 8.39 21.84 1.26
C GLY A 67 9.30 21.04 2.20
N VAL A 68 9.30 19.71 2.10
CA VAL A 68 10.07 18.82 2.97
C VAL A 68 11.46 18.57 2.37
N PRO A 69 12.54 18.48 3.18
CA PRO A 69 13.89 18.24 2.67
C PRO A 69 13.98 16.99 1.79
N ARG A 70 14.86 17.01 0.77
CA ARG A 70 15.10 15.84 -0.11
C ARG A 70 15.58 14.60 0.66
N SER A 71 16.26 14.79 1.79
CA SER A 71 16.74 13.75 2.70
C SER A 71 15.64 13.08 3.53
N PHE A 72 14.41 13.59 3.48
CA PHE A 72 13.29 13.02 4.23
C PHE A 72 12.97 11.61 3.75
N SER A 73 12.88 10.69 4.71
CA SER A 73 12.71 9.26 4.43
C SER A 73 11.37 8.98 3.77
N SER A 74 11.33 7.97 2.90
CA SER A 74 10.06 7.50 2.33
C SER A 74 9.15 6.88 3.39
N SER A 75 9.72 6.35 4.48
CA SER A 75 8.94 5.91 5.65
C SER A 75 8.20 7.08 6.27
N GLY A 76 8.84 8.22 6.55
CA GLY A 76 8.15 9.40 7.07
C GLY A 76 7.11 10.00 6.12
N LEU A 77 7.21 9.73 4.81
CA LEU A 77 6.26 10.24 3.81
C LEU A 77 4.96 9.43 3.76
N TYR A 78 5.04 8.11 3.98
CA TYR A 78 3.95 7.17 3.74
C TYR A 78 3.51 6.37 4.98
N SER A 79 4.27 6.44 6.07
CA SER A 79 3.97 5.70 7.30
C SER A 79 2.73 6.26 7.99
N THR A 80 1.95 5.34 8.55
CA THR A 80 0.79 5.65 9.40
C THR A 80 1.13 5.53 10.88
N GLY A 81 2.28 4.96 11.25
CA GLY A 81 2.74 4.83 12.63
C GLY A 81 3.66 5.94 13.14
N THR A 82 4.19 6.78 12.24
CA THR A 82 5.09 7.90 12.62
C THR A 82 4.37 9.02 13.37
N LYS A 83 5.12 9.78 14.19
CA LYS A 83 4.60 10.99 14.87
C LYS A 83 4.01 12.01 13.89
N LEU A 84 4.60 12.14 12.71
CA LEU A 84 4.04 12.91 11.60
C LEU A 84 3.34 11.93 10.65
N GLN A 85 2.02 12.03 10.55
CA GLN A 85 1.22 11.24 9.62
C GLN A 85 0.77 12.13 8.47
N LEU A 86 1.36 11.93 7.30
CA LEU A 86 0.91 12.60 6.09
C LEU A 86 -0.17 11.75 5.42
N PRO A 87 -1.26 12.35 4.90
CA PRO A 87 -2.33 11.60 4.24
C PRO A 87 -1.94 11.15 2.81
N MET A 88 -0.70 10.69 2.65
CA MET A 88 -0.11 10.28 1.38
C MET A 88 0.04 8.77 1.36
N LYS A 89 -0.46 8.13 0.30
CA LYS A 89 -0.31 6.68 0.13
C LYS A 89 0.81 6.35 -0.83
N ALA A 90 1.60 5.33 -0.49
CA ALA A 90 2.65 4.83 -1.35
C ALA A 90 2.04 4.15 -2.58
N LEU A 91 2.62 4.40 -3.76
CA LEU A 91 2.16 3.76 -5.00
C LEU A 91 2.38 2.24 -4.94
N THR A 92 3.51 1.82 -4.36
CA THR A 92 3.85 0.41 -4.18
C THR A 92 2.89 -0.32 -3.24
N GLU A 93 2.46 0.34 -2.17
CA GLU A 93 1.45 -0.20 -1.24
C GLU A 93 0.12 -0.37 -1.95
N GLU A 94 -0.40 0.68 -2.60
CA GLU A 94 -1.66 0.59 -3.36
C GLU A 94 -1.58 -0.43 -4.49
N TYR A 95 -0.43 -0.53 -5.16
CA TYR A 95 -0.20 -1.54 -6.19
C TYR A 95 -0.32 -2.96 -5.62
N LYS A 96 0.34 -3.24 -4.49
CA LYS A 96 0.28 -4.56 -3.83
C LYS A 96 -1.15 -4.89 -3.41
N VAL A 97 -1.84 -3.95 -2.74
CA VAL A 97 -3.24 -4.10 -2.31
C VAL A 97 -4.17 -4.34 -3.50
N THR A 98 -3.97 -3.62 -4.62
CA THR A 98 -4.81 -3.77 -5.81
C THR A 98 -4.56 -5.12 -6.48
N LYS A 99 -3.31 -5.58 -6.57
CA LYS A 99 -2.96 -6.90 -7.13
C LYS A 99 -3.45 -8.05 -6.26
N THR A 100 -3.38 -7.95 -4.94
CA THR A 100 -3.94 -8.99 -4.05
C THR A 100 -5.46 -9.00 -4.09
N ARG A 101 -6.10 -7.84 -4.16
CA ARG A 101 -7.55 -7.75 -4.43
C ARG A 101 -7.91 -8.42 -5.75
N GLN A 102 -7.11 -8.26 -6.80
CA GLN A 102 -7.30 -8.93 -8.08
C GLN A 102 -7.20 -10.45 -7.93
N VAL A 103 -6.21 -10.97 -7.20
CA VAL A 103 -6.06 -12.42 -6.90
C VAL A 103 -7.32 -12.96 -6.23
N MET A 104 -7.77 -12.32 -5.15
CA MET A 104 -8.94 -12.78 -4.41
C MET A 104 -10.22 -12.67 -5.27
N THR A 105 -10.34 -11.65 -6.11
CA THR A 105 -11.50 -11.48 -6.98
C THR A 105 -11.61 -12.59 -8.03
N LEU A 106 -10.49 -13.01 -8.62
CA LEU A 106 -10.47 -14.10 -9.60
C LEU A 106 -10.66 -15.47 -8.93
N ARG A 107 -10.00 -15.69 -7.78
CA ARG A 107 -10.10 -16.94 -7.00
C ARG A 107 -11.52 -17.17 -6.47
N ASP A 108 -12.10 -16.13 -5.87
CA ASP A 108 -13.39 -16.20 -5.18
C ASP A 108 -14.54 -15.75 -6.11
N SER A 109 -14.35 -15.83 -7.44
CA SER A 109 -15.37 -15.46 -8.41
C SER A 109 -16.59 -16.39 -8.33
N LYS A 110 -17.79 -15.80 -8.47
CA LYS A 110 -19.05 -16.56 -8.58
C LYS A 110 -19.11 -17.37 -9.87
N ASP A 111 -18.46 -16.90 -10.93
CA ASP A 111 -18.39 -17.61 -12.21
C ASP A 111 -17.40 -18.78 -12.13
N ALA A 112 -17.92 -19.99 -12.32
CA ALA A 112 -17.14 -21.22 -12.30
C ALA A 112 -16.06 -21.26 -13.40
N LYS A 113 -16.29 -20.65 -14.56
CA LYS A 113 -15.29 -20.59 -15.64
C LYS A 113 -14.10 -19.72 -15.25
N VAL A 114 -14.36 -18.57 -14.64
CA VAL A 114 -13.31 -17.66 -14.15
C VAL A 114 -12.48 -18.33 -13.05
N ARG A 115 -13.15 -18.97 -12.08
CA ARG A 115 -12.48 -19.71 -11.00
C ARG A 115 -11.69 -20.90 -11.55
N GLY A 116 -12.24 -21.61 -12.53
CA GLY A 116 -11.61 -22.76 -13.19
C GLY A 116 -10.37 -22.40 -14.02
N ALA A 117 -10.33 -21.19 -14.59
CA ALA A 117 -9.21 -20.73 -15.42
C ALA A 117 -7.90 -20.56 -14.64
N LYS A 118 -7.95 -20.46 -13.31
CA LYS A 118 -6.77 -20.34 -12.42
C LYS A 118 -5.72 -19.35 -12.94
N VAL A 119 -6.21 -18.19 -13.37
CA VAL A 119 -5.37 -17.13 -13.96
C VAL A 119 -4.32 -16.68 -12.95
N LYS A 120 -3.05 -16.82 -13.31
CA LYS A 120 -1.92 -16.38 -12.48
C LYS A 120 -1.65 -14.90 -12.70
N ILE A 121 -1.67 -14.11 -11.64
CA ILE A 121 -1.37 -12.68 -11.71
C ILE A 121 0.14 -12.49 -11.65
N ARG A 122 0.73 -12.00 -12.75
CA ARG A 122 2.17 -11.80 -12.84
C ARG A 122 2.57 -10.42 -12.32
N THR A 123 3.43 -10.40 -11.30
CA THR A 123 3.94 -9.19 -10.64
C THR A 123 5.48 -9.09 -10.70
N GLY A 124 6.11 -9.89 -11.57
CA GLY A 124 7.55 -10.01 -11.72
C GLY A 124 8.21 -10.96 -10.72
N ARG A 125 9.56 -10.94 -10.64
CA ARG A 125 10.35 -11.85 -9.78
C ARG A 125 10.43 -11.41 -8.32
N LYS A 126 10.44 -10.10 -8.06
CA LYS A 126 10.72 -9.53 -6.73
C LYS A 126 9.61 -9.78 -5.71
N TRP A 127 8.37 -9.83 -6.16
CA TRP A 127 7.20 -9.97 -5.30
C TRP A 127 6.10 -10.70 -6.05
N LYS A 128 5.38 -11.58 -5.35
CA LYS A 128 4.30 -12.40 -5.91
C LYS A 128 3.01 -12.17 -5.11
N ALA A 129 1.96 -11.75 -5.80
CA ALA A 129 0.68 -11.43 -5.15
C ALA A 129 0.03 -12.66 -4.48
N GLU A 130 0.11 -13.84 -5.09
CA GLU A 130 -0.48 -15.07 -4.52
C GLU A 130 0.20 -15.49 -3.21
N GLU A 131 1.52 -15.36 -3.12
CA GLU A 131 2.28 -15.66 -1.90
C GLU A 131 1.94 -14.65 -0.79
N ALA A 132 1.84 -13.37 -1.14
CA ALA A 132 1.42 -12.33 -0.19
C ALA A 132 0.00 -12.53 0.34
N VAL A 133 -0.95 -12.97 -0.50
CA VAL A 133 -2.31 -13.31 -0.04
C VAL A 133 -2.26 -14.48 0.95
N LYS A 134 -1.48 -15.52 0.66
CA LYS A 134 -1.33 -16.66 1.57
C LYS A 134 -0.73 -16.24 2.91
N GLU A 135 0.33 -15.43 2.89
CA GLU A 135 0.95 -14.92 4.11
C GLU A 135 -0.01 -14.05 4.93
N ALA A 136 -0.78 -13.17 4.27
CA ALA A 136 -1.79 -12.36 4.95
C ALA A 136 -2.89 -13.24 5.58
N GLU A 137 -3.37 -14.26 4.87
CA GLU A 137 -4.34 -15.21 5.40
C GLU A 137 -3.77 -16.02 6.59
N THR A 138 -2.50 -16.41 6.57
CA THR A 138 -1.89 -17.11 7.72
C THR A 138 -1.73 -16.19 8.93
N ARG A 139 -1.30 -14.94 8.74
CA ARG A 139 -1.23 -13.93 9.82
C ARG A 139 -2.61 -13.67 10.43
N LEU A 140 -3.64 -13.55 9.61
CA LEU A 140 -5.03 -13.36 10.07
C LEU A 140 -5.57 -14.60 10.82
N LYS A 141 -5.21 -15.81 10.41
CA LYS A 141 -5.55 -17.02 11.17
C LYS A 141 -4.80 -17.07 12.51
N HIS A 142 -3.53 -16.70 12.50
CA HIS A 142 -2.71 -16.63 13.71
C HIS A 142 -3.25 -15.59 14.69
N SER A 143 -3.71 -14.42 14.21
CA SER A 143 -4.29 -13.39 15.07
C SER A 143 -5.58 -13.83 15.75
N VAL A 144 -6.36 -14.72 15.13
CA VAL A 144 -7.52 -15.35 15.78
C VAL A 144 -7.09 -16.27 16.93
N ILE A 145 -5.99 -17.01 16.78
CA ILE A 145 -5.47 -17.90 17.84
C ILE A 145 -4.95 -17.09 19.03
N VAL A 146 -4.17 -16.04 18.75
CA VAL A 146 -3.65 -15.14 19.79
C VAL A 146 -4.79 -14.38 20.49
N GLY A 147 -5.87 -14.10 19.75
CA GLY A 147 -6.99 -13.33 20.23
C GLY A 147 -6.66 -11.84 20.39
N VAL A 148 -7.55 -11.12 21.07
CA VAL A 148 -7.35 -9.70 21.36
C VAL A 148 -6.41 -9.57 22.56
N THR A 149 -5.21 -9.02 22.31
CA THR A 149 -4.25 -8.67 23.36
C THR A 149 -4.57 -7.30 23.96
N ALA A 150 -4.31 -7.12 25.26
CA ALA A 150 -4.37 -5.82 25.89
C ALA A 150 -3.35 -4.85 25.26
N VAL A 151 -3.77 -3.61 24.99
CA VAL A 151 -2.91 -2.56 24.45
C VAL A 151 -2.60 -1.56 25.57
N GLY A 152 -1.33 -1.47 25.96
CA GLY A 152 -0.89 -0.61 27.06
C GLY A 152 -1.62 -0.95 28.37
N ARG A 153 -2.18 0.08 29.03
CA ARG A 153 -2.90 -0.05 30.30
C ARG A 153 -4.42 -0.03 30.17
N GLN A 154 -4.96 -0.24 28.95
CA GLN A 154 -6.40 -0.15 28.69
C GLN A 154 -7.22 -1.33 29.22
N GLY A 155 -6.56 -2.43 29.60
CA GLY A 155 -7.23 -3.67 30.01
C GLY A 155 -7.74 -4.51 28.84
N PHE A 156 -8.29 -5.69 29.16
CA PHE A 156 -8.85 -6.61 28.17
C PHE A 156 -10.24 -6.14 27.70
N GLY A 157 -10.59 -6.42 26.45
CA GLY A 157 -11.92 -6.13 25.90
C GLY A 157 -12.14 -4.69 25.41
N MET A 158 -11.23 -3.76 25.71
CA MET A 158 -11.33 -2.36 25.24
C MET A 158 -11.10 -2.22 23.73
N THR A 159 -10.20 -3.04 23.18
CA THR A 159 -9.95 -3.07 21.73
C THR A 159 -10.73 -4.22 21.11
N THR A 160 -11.54 -3.95 20.09
CA THR A 160 -12.13 -5.01 19.27
C THR A 160 -11.39 -5.07 17.93
N LYS A 161 -11.07 -6.29 17.49
CA LYS A 161 -10.50 -6.53 16.16
C LYS A 161 -11.46 -7.37 15.33
N PRO A 162 -11.70 -7.02 14.05
CA PRO A 162 -12.50 -7.85 13.17
C PRO A 162 -11.83 -9.23 13.03
N ARG A 163 -12.61 -10.30 13.24
CA ARG A 163 -12.09 -11.66 13.23
C ARG A 163 -12.22 -12.32 11.87
N TRP A 164 -11.20 -13.08 11.47
CA TRP A 164 -11.14 -13.78 10.19
C TRP A 164 -12.16 -14.91 10.06
N ASP A 165 -12.41 -15.63 11.14
CA ASP A 165 -13.32 -16.78 11.23
C ASP A 165 -14.78 -16.38 11.01
N THR A 166 -15.22 -15.27 11.61
CA THR A 166 -16.59 -14.75 11.52
C THR A 166 -16.84 -13.89 10.26
N ALA A 167 -15.79 -13.45 9.56
CA ALA A 167 -15.94 -12.55 8.43
C ALA A 167 -16.58 -13.22 7.20
N ASN A 168 -17.51 -12.52 6.55
CA ASN A 168 -18.06 -12.89 5.24
C ASN A 168 -17.00 -12.70 4.12
N GLU A 169 -17.28 -13.16 2.89
CA GLU A 169 -16.32 -13.08 1.78
C GLU A 169 -15.80 -11.66 1.51
N LYS A 170 -16.68 -10.66 1.59
CA LYS A 170 -16.29 -9.25 1.42
C LYS A 170 -15.37 -8.79 2.55
N GLY A 171 -15.72 -9.09 3.79
CA GLY A 171 -14.95 -8.77 4.99
C GLY A 171 -13.60 -9.48 5.00
N ARG A 172 -13.52 -10.74 4.55
CA ARG A 172 -12.24 -11.45 4.39
C ARG A 172 -11.32 -10.75 3.40
N ARG A 173 -11.85 -10.29 2.26
CA ARG A 173 -11.06 -9.51 1.30
C ARG A 173 -10.60 -8.17 1.86
N GLU A 174 -11.43 -7.49 2.65
CA GLU A 174 -11.06 -6.23 3.31
C GLU A 174 -9.98 -6.46 4.38
N LEU A 175 -10.11 -7.52 5.19
CA LEU A 175 -9.12 -7.94 6.18
C LEU A 175 -7.77 -8.24 5.54
N VAL A 176 -7.73 -9.01 4.44
CA VAL A 176 -6.48 -9.31 3.72
C VAL A 176 -5.85 -8.04 3.16
N GLN A 177 -6.64 -7.12 2.60
CA GLN A 177 -6.13 -5.84 2.11
C GLN A 177 -5.53 -4.99 3.24
N GLN A 178 -6.18 -4.95 4.41
CA GLN A 178 -5.67 -4.26 5.60
C GLN A 178 -4.39 -4.91 6.13
N GLU A 179 -4.35 -6.24 6.21
CA GLU A 179 -3.18 -6.99 6.67
C GLU A 179 -1.99 -6.74 5.75
N ILE A 180 -2.18 -6.68 4.43
CA ILE A 180 -1.11 -6.33 3.49
C ILE A 180 -0.59 -4.92 3.72
N ARG A 181 -1.45 -3.95 4.05
CA ARG A 181 -1.00 -2.61 4.41
C ARG A 181 -0.19 -2.63 5.71
N GLN A 182 -0.63 -3.43 6.68
CA GLN A 182 0.12 -3.63 7.92
C GLN A 182 1.49 -4.26 7.67
N MET A 183 1.60 -5.26 6.78
CA MET A 183 2.88 -5.86 6.38
C MET A 183 3.83 -4.83 5.74
N GLU A 184 3.32 -3.90 4.93
CA GLU A 184 4.12 -2.80 4.38
C GLU A 184 4.57 -1.84 5.47
N GLU A 185 3.71 -1.56 6.44
CA GLU A 185 4.05 -0.72 7.59
C GLU A 185 5.10 -1.37 8.49
N ASP A 186 4.99 -2.67 8.76
CA ASP A 186 5.99 -3.45 9.47
C ASP A 186 7.34 -3.38 8.75
N SER A 187 7.34 -3.49 7.42
CA SER A 187 8.54 -3.37 6.59
C SER A 187 9.18 -1.97 6.68
N ARG A 188 8.35 -0.91 6.78
CA ARG A 188 8.84 0.45 7.02
C ARG A 188 9.40 0.61 8.43
N ASN A 189 8.77 0.00 9.43
CA ASN A 189 9.22 0.02 10.82
C ASN A 189 10.58 -0.67 10.96
N VAL A 190 10.76 -1.86 10.38
CA VAL A 190 12.05 -2.57 10.35
C VAL A 190 13.14 -1.68 9.72
N LYS A 191 12.82 -1.00 8.62
CA LYS A 191 13.76 -0.08 7.98
C LYS A 191 14.08 1.14 8.86
N ALA A 192 13.08 1.66 9.58
CA ALA A 192 13.23 2.80 10.47
C ALA A 192 14.05 2.46 11.72
N VAL A 193 13.97 1.23 12.26
CA VAL A 193 14.87 0.78 13.35
C VAL A 193 16.34 0.92 12.96
N GLY A 194 16.68 0.64 11.70
CA GLY A 194 18.04 0.83 11.18
C GLY A 194 18.48 2.29 11.03
N MET A 195 17.56 3.26 11.16
CA MET A 195 17.84 4.69 11.02
C MET A 195 18.00 5.34 12.40
N LYS A 196 19.22 5.35 12.96
CA LYS A 196 19.50 5.83 14.33
C LYS A 196 18.85 7.19 14.68
N GLN A 197 18.89 8.15 13.76
CA GLN A 197 18.32 9.49 13.96
C GLN A 197 16.85 9.57 13.53
N GLN A 198 16.51 9.18 12.29
CA GLN A 198 15.13 9.29 11.79
C GLN A 198 14.15 8.28 12.38
N GLY A 199 14.64 7.20 12.97
CA GLY A 199 13.89 6.12 13.61
C GLY A 199 13.80 6.23 15.13
N SER A 200 14.33 7.28 15.73
CA SER A 200 14.33 7.50 17.19
C SER A 200 12.92 7.44 17.81
N TRP A 201 11.86 7.71 17.02
CA TRP A 201 10.46 7.62 17.45
C TRP A 201 9.94 6.20 17.70
N LEU A 202 10.69 5.16 17.31
CA LEU A 202 10.35 3.76 17.59
C LEU A 202 10.82 3.28 18.97
N ASN A 203 11.68 4.06 19.64
CA ASN A 203 12.27 3.73 20.95
C ASN A 203 11.62 4.53 22.09
#